data_AF-A0A920H2J7-F1
#
_entry.id   AF-A0A920H2J7-F1
#
_cell.length_a   1.000
_cell.length_b   1.000
_cell.length_c   1.000
_cell.angle_alpha   90.00
_cell.angle_beta   90.00
_cell.angle_gamma   90.00
#
_symmetry.space_group_name_H-M   'P 1'
#
loop_
_entity.id
_entity.type
_entity.pdbx_description
1 polymer ?
#
loop_
_entity_poly.entity_id
_entity_poly.type
_entity_poly.pdbx_seq_one_letter_code
_entity_poly.pdbx_strand_id
1 'polypeptide(L)'
;MSDEDEAINGTDPNQADTDGDGLTDGEEDQIGTDPLNSDTDYDSLSDGEEVSLGTDPLSDDSDGDGLTDDIEIEIDTDPLDADSDDDGLLDGRKYPPVPIR
;
A
#
# COMPACT_ATOMS: atom_id res chain seq x y z
N MET A 1 -12.98 1.02 -16.50
CA MET A 1 -13.57 -0.31 -16.71
C MET A 1 -14.86 -0.20 -17.51
N SER A 2 -15.41 -1.30 -18.06
CA SER A 2 -16.78 -1.32 -18.62
C SER A 2 -17.75 -2.03 -17.68
N ASP A 3 -19.05 -1.75 -17.78
CA ASP A 3 -20.08 -2.41 -16.96
C ASP A 3 -20.01 -3.95 -17.02
N GLU A 4 -19.66 -4.50 -18.19
CA GLU A 4 -19.47 -5.95 -18.35
C GLU A 4 -18.21 -6.47 -17.65
N ASP A 5 -17.13 -5.68 -17.63
CA ASP A 5 -15.88 -6.02 -16.94
C ASP A 5 -16.07 -5.95 -15.41
N GLU A 6 -16.78 -4.93 -14.92
CA GLU A 6 -17.14 -4.76 -13.50
C GLU A 6 -17.91 -5.98 -12.97
N ALA A 7 -18.92 -6.43 -13.72
CA ALA A 7 -19.69 -7.62 -13.36
C ALA A 7 -18.87 -8.92 -13.34
N ILE A 8 -17.77 -9.01 -14.12
CA ILE A 8 -16.86 -10.17 -14.12
C ILE A 8 -15.89 -10.11 -12.94
N ASN A 9 -15.36 -8.92 -12.65
CA ASN A 9 -14.41 -8.68 -11.58
C ASN A 9 -15.07 -8.62 -10.19
N GLY A 10 -16.40 -8.52 -10.14
CA GLY A 10 -17.17 -8.54 -8.90
C GLY A 10 -17.42 -7.16 -8.30
N THR A 11 -17.04 -6.10 -9.01
CA THR A 11 -17.32 -4.71 -8.64
C THR A 11 -18.71 -4.25 -9.10
N ASP A 12 -19.21 -3.12 -8.58
CA ASP A 12 -20.55 -2.61 -8.93
C ASP A 12 -20.45 -1.51 -10.00
N PRO A 13 -21.06 -1.68 -11.19
CA PRO A 13 -21.01 -0.67 -12.25
C PRO A 13 -21.68 0.68 -11.91
N ASN A 14 -22.39 0.76 -10.78
CA ASN A 14 -22.97 1.99 -10.26
C ASN A 14 -22.14 2.63 -9.13
N GLN A 15 -21.06 1.99 -8.72
CA GLN A 15 -20.12 2.44 -7.70
C GLN A 15 -18.71 2.38 -8.29
N ALA A 16 -18.19 3.53 -8.73
CA ALA A 16 -16.90 3.59 -9.44
C ALA A 16 -15.67 3.27 -8.57
N ASP A 17 -15.84 3.10 -7.27
CA ASP A 17 -14.83 2.85 -6.23
C ASP A 17 -15.50 1.90 -5.22
N THR A 18 -15.30 0.61 -5.45
CA THR A 18 -16.11 -0.45 -4.84
C THR A 18 -15.79 -0.66 -3.36
N ASP A 19 -14.51 -0.65 -2.99
CA ASP A 19 -14.08 -0.85 -1.60
C ASP A 19 -13.96 0.46 -0.81
N GLY A 20 -13.94 1.61 -1.47
CA GLY A 20 -14.01 2.93 -0.86
C GLY A 20 -12.66 3.45 -0.37
N ASP A 21 -11.56 3.00 -0.95
CA ASP A 21 -10.19 3.38 -0.56
C ASP A 21 -9.74 4.73 -1.16
N GLY A 22 -10.46 5.22 -2.17
CA GLY A 22 -10.22 6.49 -2.86
C GLY A 22 -9.63 6.36 -4.27
N LEU A 23 -9.37 5.14 -4.74
CA LEU A 23 -9.09 4.81 -6.13
C LEU A 23 -10.36 4.31 -6.80
N THR A 24 -10.52 4.59 -8.08
CA THR A 24 -11.61 3.97 -8.85
C THR A 24 -11.25 2.54 -9.23
N ASP A 25 -12.23 1.64 -9.36
CA ASP A 25 -11.97 0.25 -9.79
C ASP A 25 -11.13 0.17 -11.07
N GLY A 26 -11.29 1.16 -11.96
CA GLY A 26 -10.54 1.27 -13.20
C GLY A 26 -9.13 1.85 -13.07
N GLU A 27 -8.83 2.60 -12.01
CA GLU A 27 -7.47 3.00 -11.63
C GLU A 27 -6.74 1.82 -10.99
N GLU A 28 -7.42 1.09 -10.11
CA GLU A 28 -6.92 -0.13 -9.48
C GLU A 28 -6.55 -1.22 -10.49
N ASP A 29 -7.44 -1.50 -11.47
CA ASP A 29 -7.13 -2.42 -12.58
C ASP A 29 -5.91 -1.97 -13.41
N GLN A 30 -5.59 -0.67 -13.47
CA GLN A 30 -4.42 -0.15 -14.18
C GLN A 30 -3.12 -0.29 -13.39
N ILE A 31 -3.17 -0.13 -12.07
CA ILE A 31 -1.98 -0.22 -11.21
C ILE A 31 -1.75 -1.64 -10.66
N GLY A 32 -2.77 -2.50 -10.72
CA GLY A 32 -2.70 -3.92 -10.37
C GLY A 32 -3.17 -4.26 -8.96
N THR A 33 -3.80 -3.33 -8.25
CA THR A 33 -4.43 -3.54 -6.94
C THR A 33 -5.77 -4.27 -7.07
N ASP A 34 -6.35 -4.73 -5.97
CA ASP A 34 -7.63 -5.47 -5.94
C ASP A 34 -8.82 -4.52 -5.65
N PRO A 35 -9.69 -4.23 -6.64
CA PRO A 35 -10.85 -3.33 -6.48
C PRO A 35 -11.89 -3.70 -5.41
N LEU A 36 -11.72 -4.84 -4.75
CA LEU A 36 -12.58 -5.34 -3.70
C LEU A 36 -11.90 -5.34 -2.33
N ASN A 37 -10.66 -4.85 -2.25
CA ASN A 37 -9.82 -4.91 -1.07
C ASN A 37 -8.98 -3.65 -0.96
N SER A 38 -9.39 -2.76 -0.05
CA SER A 38 -8.82 -1.43 0.11
C SER A 38 -7.35 -1.37 0.53
N ASP A 39 -6.69 -2.51 0.72
CA ASP A 39 -5.33 -2.70 1.27
C ASP A 39 -4.81 -4.01 0.67
N THR A 40 -4.20 -3.91 -0.52
CA THR A 40 -3.89 -5.05 -1.39
C THR A 40 -2.73 -5.89 -0.87
N ASP A 41 -1.72 -5.26 -0.29
CA ASP A 41 -0.53 -5.95 0.22
C ASP A 41 -0.57 -6.28 1.72
N TYR A 42 -1.58 -5.78 2.43
CA TYR A 42 -1.88 -6.06 3.84
C TYR A 42 -0.91 -5.43 4.83
N ASP A 43 -0.36 -4.26 4.51
CA ASP A 43 0.52 -3.51 5.42
C ASP A 43 -0.27 -2.60 6.39
N SER A 44 -1.58 -2.40 6.19
CA SER A 44 -2.50 -1.53 6.95
C SER A 44 -2.65 -0.08 6.45
N LEU A 45 -1.96 0.30 5.39
CA LEU A 45 -2.29 1.45 4.56
C LEU A 45 -3.28 1.03 3.49
N SER A 46 -4.16 1.95 3.08
CA SER A 46 -5.00 1.67 1.92
C SER A 46 -4.27 1.94 0.61
N ASP A 47 -4.62 1.25 -0.48
CA ASP A 47 -3.95 1.44 -1.77
C ASP A 47 -4.02 2.91 -2.22
N GLY A 48 -5.15 3.58 -1.97
CA GLY A 48 -5.34 5.02 -2.18
C GLY A 48 -4.49 5.92 -1.28
N GLU A 49 -4.24 5.53 -0.03
CA GLU A 49 -3.29 6.21 0.87
C GLU A 49 -1.85 6.06 0.37
N GLU A 50 -1.46 4.87 -0.04
CA GLU A 50 -0.13 4.55 -0.55
C GLU A 50 0.17 5.29 -1.84
N VAL A 51 -0.76 5.28 -2.81
CA VAL A 51 -0.66 6.08 -4.04
C VAL A 51 -0.52 7.59 -3.73
N SER A 52 -1.16 8.06 -2.65
CA SER A 52 -1.05 9.46 -2.22
C SER A 52 0.28 9.79 -1.56
N LEU A 53 0.89 8.82 -0.86
CA LEU A 53 2.20 8.92 -0.22
C LEU A 53 3.35 8.70 -1.20
N GLY A 54 3.10 7.96 -2.29
CA GLY A 54 4.09 7.58 -3.31
C GLY A 54 4.76 6.24 -3.04
N THR A 55 4.27 5.46 -2.08
CA THR A 55 4.64 4.06 -1.82
C THR A 55 4.03 3.13 -2.87
N ASP A 56 4.43 1.86 -2.87
CA ASP A 56 3.97 0.84 -3.81
C ASP A 56 2.84 -0.01 -3.19
N PRO A 57 1.57 0.15 -3.59
CA PRO A 57 0.41 -0.55 -3.00
C PRO A 57 0.36 -2.06 -3.28
N LEU A 58 1.47 -2.63 -3.76
CA LEU A 58 1.65 -4.04 -4.04
C LEU A 58 2.84 -4.61 -3.23
N SER A 59 3.41 -3.82 -2.32
CA SER A 59 4.62 -4.12 -1.56
C SER A 59 4.51 -3.52 -0.17
N ASP A 60 4.33 -4.40 0.82
CA ASP A 60 4.23 -4.03 2.22
C ASP A 60 5.44 -3.26 2.78
N ASP A 61 6.57 -3.29 2.07
CA ASP A 61 7.86 -2.65 2.34
C ASP A 61 8.38 -2.04 1.01
N SER A 62 8.14 -0.75 0.79
CA SER A 62 8.38 -0.07 -0.50
C SER A 62 9.86 0.11 -0.84
N ASP A 63 10.72 0.27 0.15
CA ASP A 63 12.16 0.47 -0.05
C ASP A 63 13.00 -0.80 0.19
N GLY A 64 12.40 -1.84 0.77
CA GLY A 64 12.96 -3.17 0.95
C GLY A 64 13.94 -3.28 2.11
N ASP A 65 13.81 -2.46 3.15
CA ASP A 65 14.72 -2.43 4.29
C ASP A 65 14.34 -3.39 5.43
N GLY A 66 13.11 -3.90 5.40
CA GLY A 66 12.53 -4.83 6.35
C GLY A 66 11.58 -4.22 7.39
N LEU A 67 11.19 -2.96 7.24
CA LEU A 67 10.02 -2.36 7.89
C LEU A 67 8.88 -2.23 6.89
N THR A 68 7.64 -2.30 7.37
CA THR A 68 6.48 -2.04 6.54
C THR A 68 6.20 -0.55 6.47
N ASP A 69 5.63 -0.06 5.37
CA ASP A 69 5.44 1.38 5.14
C ASP A 69 4.58 2.02 6.25
N ASP A 70 3.55 1.31 6.73
CA ASP A 70 2.74 1.72 7.89
C ASP A 70 3.58 1.96 9.16
N ILE A 71 4.54 1.07 9.45
CA ILE A 71 5.42 1.15 10.62
C ILE A 71 6.39 2.31 10.46
N GLU A 72 6.94 2.51 9.26
CA GLU A 72 7.88 3.60 8.98
C GLU A 72 7.25 4.98 9.24
N ILE A 73 6.01 5.15 8.80
CA ILE A 73 5.21 6.33 9.11
C ILE A 73 4.97 6.48 10.63
N GLU A 74 4.71 5.38 11.35
CA GLU A 74 4.52 5.43 12.82
C GLU A 74 5.80 5.88 13.56
N ILE A 75 6.98 5.50 13.08
CA ILE A 75 8.27 5.77 13.74
C ILE A 75 9.02 6.99 13.18
N ASP A 76 8.40 7.75 12.28
CA ASP A 76 8.97 8.92 11.60
C ASP A 76 10.24 8.60 10.75
N THR A 77 10.26 7.44 10.05
CA THR A 77 11.18 7.17 8.93
C THR A 77 10.49 7.44 7.58
N ASP A 78 11.25 7.45 6.48
CA ASP A 78 10.72 7.67 5.13
C ASP A 78 10.56 6.30 4.44
N PRO A 79 9.31 5.86 4.13
CA PRO A 79 9.05 4.54 3.52
C PRO A 79 9.62 4.39 2.09
N LEU A 80 10.23 5.44 1.56
CA LEU A 80 10.89 5.45 0.25
C LEU A 80 12.42 5.55 0.36
N ASP A 81 12.99 5.50 1.58
CA ASP A 81 14.41 5.65 1.84
C ASP A 81 14.91 4.75 2.98
N ALA A 82 15.50 3.61 2.58
CA ALA A 82 15.96 2.54 3.45
C ALA A 82 17.01 2.93 4.50
N ASP A 83 17.51 4.18 4.51
CA ASP A 83 18.45 4.76 5.49
C ASP A 83 18.11 6.25 5.69
N SER A 84 16.95 6.53 6.29
CA SER A 84 16.34 7.87 6.39
C SER A 84 17.22 8.96 7.00
N ASP A 85 18.21 8.60 7.84
CA ASP A 85 19.16 9.56 8.42
C ASP A 85 20.58 9.51 7.83
N ASP A 86 20.76 8.81 6.70
CA ASP A 86 21.98 8.71 5.91
C ASP A 86 23.20 8.30 6.77
N ASP A 87 23.00 7.47 7.81
CA ASP A 87 24.05 7.11 8.77
C ASP A 87 24.82 5.83 8.39
N GLY A 88 24.32 5.11 7.37
CA GLY A 88 24.83 3.85 6.85
C GLY A 88 24.21 2.61 7.48
N LEU A 89 23.18 2.76 8.31
CA LEU A 89 22.44 1.68 8.97
C LEU A 89 20.97 1.73 8.57
N LEU A 90 20.53 0.71 7.80
CA LEU A 90 19.13 0.60 7.40
C LEU A 90 18.14 0.72 8.58
N ASP A 91 16.99 1.36 8.36
CA ASP A 91 16.00 1.63 9.39
C ASP A 91 15.42 0.32 9.96
N GLY A 92 15.12 -0.69 9.13
CA GLY A 92 14.72 -2.02 9.57
C GLY A 92 15.78 -2.77 10.38
N ARG A 93 17.05 -2.38 10.28
CA ARG A 93 18.10 -2.87 11.19
C ARG A 93 18.14 -2.08 12.50
N LYS A 94 17.79 -0.80 12.48
CA LYS A 94 17.79 0.12 13.62
C LYS A 94 16.57 -0.10 14.53
N TYR A 95 15.42 -0.40 13.94
CA TYR A 95 14.13 -0.59 14.60
C TYR A 95 13.53 -1.99 14.35
N PRO A 96 14.24 -3.09 14.65
CA PRO A 96 13.75 -4.42 14.31
C PRO A 96 12.41 -4.73 15.00
N PRO A 97 11.47 -5.41 14.31
CA PRO A 97 10.16 -5.73 14.88
C PRO A 97 10.31 -6.52 16.18
N VAL A 98 9.64 -6.07 17.23
CA VAL A 98 9.67 -6.74 18.53
C VAL A 98 8.97 -8.09 18.43
N PRO A 99 9.64 -9.22 18.73
CA PRO A 99 8.96 -10.51 18.70
C PRO A 99 7.86 -10.54 19.76
N ILE A 100 6.62 -10.71 19.30
CA ILE A 100 5.45 -10.96 20.15
C ILE A 100 5.73 -12.22 20.99
N ARG A 101 5.72 -12.06 22.33
CA ARG A 101 5.97 -13.13 23.31
C ARG A 101 4.70 -13.87 23.70
#